data_AF-A0A1G4AIE1-F1
#
_entry.id   AF-A0A1G4AIE1-F1
#
_cell.length_a   1.000
_cell.length_b   1.000
_cell.length_c   1.000
_cell.angle_alpha   90.00
_cell.angle_beta   90.00
_cell.angle_gamma   90.00
#
_symmetry.space_group_name_H-M   'P 1'
#
loop_
_entity.id
_entity.type
_entity.pdbx_description
1 polymer ?
#
loop_
_entity_poly.entity_id
_entity_poly.type
_entity_poly.pdbx_seq_one_letter_code
_entity_poly.pdbx_strand_id
1 'polypeptide(L)'
;MNARVAGVLLVLLLALGGGALILNQQGQSRRPANADALGQPILKGLQAASVAGIVIREPGATLTLQRKEQQWTIAERGAFPADIEKVRELVLKALELKVGQS
;
A
#
# COMPACT_ATOMS: atom_id res chain seq x y z
N MET A 1 -18.65 -50.07 23.72
CA MET A 1 -17.76 -49.15 22.97
C MET A 1 -16.40 -49.81 22.87
N ASN A 2 -15.91 -50.10 21.66
CA ASN A 2 -14.76 -50.99 21.47
C ASN A 2 -13.45 -50.21 21.68
N ALA A 3 -12.67 -50.55 22.70
CA ALA A 3 -11.43 -49.84 23.05
C ALA A 3 -10.45 -49.73 21.87
N ARG A 4 -10.47 -50.72 20.96
CA ARG A 4 -9.70 -50.70 19.71
C ARG A 4 -10.15 -49.62 18.74
N VAL A 5 -11.46 -49.45 18.57
CA VAL A 5 -12.04 -48.41 17.71
C VAL A 5 -11.78 -47.03 18.29
N ALA A 6 -11.87 -46.89 19.62
CA ALA A 6 -11.53 -45.65 20.32
C ALA A 6 -10.04 -45.28 20.15
N GLY A 7 -9.13 -46.26 20.24
CA GLY A 7 -7.69 -46.04 20.00
C GLY A 7 -7.38 -45.62 18.56
N VAL A 8 -7.99 -46.27 17.57
CA VAL A 8 -7.82 -45.92 16.16
C VAL A 8 -8.34 -44.51 15.86
N LEU A 9 -9.49 -44.14 16.43
CA LEU A 9 -10.05 -42.79 16.29
C LEU A 9 -9.12 -41.73 16.88
N LEU A 10 -8.54 -41.98 18.05
CA LEU A 10 -7.59 -41.06 18.70
C LEU A 10 -6.33 -40.83 17.84
N VAL A 11 -5.76 -41.90 17.29
CA VAL A 11 -4.59 -41.79 16.41
C VAL A 11 -4.92 -41.02 15.13
N LEU A 12 -6.08 -41.28 14.53
CA LEU A 12 -6.54 -40.55 13.35
C LEU A 12 -6.70 -39.05 13.65
N LEU A 13 -7.27 -38.71 14.80
CA LEU A 13 -7.50 -37.33 15.22
C LEU A 13 -6.17 -36.59 15.46
N LEU A 14 -5.18 -37.26 16.06
CA LEU A 14 -3.84 -36.72 16.25
C LEU A 14 -3.10 -36.52 14.92
N ALA A 15 -3.24 -37.45 13.97
CA ALA A 15 -2.63 -37.32 12.65
C ALA A 15 -3.24 -36.15 11.85
N LEU A 16 -4.56 -36.00 11.88
CA LEU A 16 -5.27 -34.90 11.21
C LEU A 16 -5.01 -33.56 11.89
N GLY A 17 -5.05 -33.50 13.22
CA GLY A 17 -4.75 -32.29 14.00
C GLY A 17 -3.31 -31.83 13.84
N GLY A 18 -2.35 -32.76 13.90
CA GLY A 18 -0.93 -32.48 13.69
C GLY A 18 -0.64 -31.98 12.27
N GLY A 19 -1.22 -32.63 11.26
CA GLY A 19 -1.09 -32.21 9.86
C GLY A 19 -1.64 -30.81 9.61
N ALA A 20 -2.82 -30.50 10.14
CA ALA A 20 -3.44 -29.18 10.00
C ALA A 20 -2.60 -28.06 10.65
N LEU A 21 -2.01 -28.30 11.82
CA LEU A 21 -1.17 -27.33 12.51
C LEU A 21 0.15 -27.05 11.77
N ILE A 22 0.75 -28.05 11.13
CA ILE A 22 1.98 -27.88 10.34
C ILE A 22 1.69 -27.08 9.07
N LEU A 23 0.60 -27.38 8.37
CA LEU A 23 0.20 -26.67 7.15
C LEU A 23 -0.17 -25.21 7.43
N ASN A 24 -0.85 -24.94 8.55
CA ASN A 24 -1.22 -23.57 8.93
C ASN A 24 0.01 -22.71 9.27
N GLN A 25 0.97 -23.27 10.02
CA GLN A 25 2.22 -22.56 10.36
C GLN A 25 3.07 -22.23 9.13
N GLN A 26 3.17 -23.15 8.16
CA GLN A 26 3.91 -22.90 6.91
C GLN A 26 3.25 -21.83 6.02
N GLY A 27 1.91 -21.74 6.05
CA GLY A 27 1.16 -20.69 5.36
C GLY A 27 1.43 -19.30 5.95
N GLN A 28 1.60 -19.20 7.27
CA GLN A 28 1.91 -17.94 7.95
C GLN A 28 3.32 -17.42 7.61
N SER A 29 4.32 -18.30 7.55
CA SER A 29 5.71 -17.90 7.23
C SER A 29 5.95 -17.53 5.77
N ARG A 30 5.03 -17.90 4.88
CA ARG A 30 5.05 -17.51 3.45
C ARG A 30 4.24 -16.26 3.14
N ARG A 31 3.57 -15.64 4.12
CA ARG A 31 2.98 -14.31 3.89
C ARG A 31 4.13 -13.34 3.60
N PRO A 32 4.18 -12.72 2.41
CA PRO A 32 5.17 -11.68 2.17
C PRO A 32 5.00 -10.62 3.25
N ALA A 33 6.10 -10.07 3.75
CA ALA A 33 6.12 -9.14 4.87
C ALA A 33 5.21 -7.91 4.68
N ASN A 34 4.75 -7.66 3.45
CA ASN A 34 3.88 -6.56 3.07
C ASN A 34 2.47 -7.00 2.64
N ALA A 35 2.07 -8.27 2.85
CA ALA A 35 0.74 -8.76 2.47
C ALA A 35 -0.39 -7.92 3.08
N ASP A 36 -0.21 -7.48 4.34
CA ASP A 36 -1.18 -6.64 5.05
C ASP A 36 -1.18 -5.18 4.55
N ALA A 37 -0.09 -4.74 3.91
CA ALA A 37 0.04 -3.39 3.36
C ALA A 37 -0.58 -3.26 1.95
N LEU A 38 -0.86 -4.38 1.27
CA LEU A 38 -1.46 -4.38 -0.06
C LEU A 38 -2.81 -3.66 -0.07
N GLY A 39 -3.01 -2.80 -1.08
CA GLY A 39 -4.24 -2.02 -1.22
C GLY A 39 -4.39 -0.86 -0.24
N GLN A 40 -3.47 -0.69 0.72
CA GLN A 40 -3.46 0.48 1.59
C GLN A 40 -2.92 1.70 0.84
N PRO A 41 -3.43 2.92 1.12
CA PRO A 41 -2.92 4.14 0.54
C PRO A 41 -1.46 4.37 0.93
N ILE A 42 -0.64 4.82 -0.02
CA ILE A 42 0.78 5.11 0.20
C ILE A 42 0.95 6.37 1.05
N LEU A 43 0.15 7.40 0.78
CA LEU A 43 0.23 8.72 1.42
C LEU A 43 -0.77 8.84 2.58
N LYS A 44 -0.61 8.00 3.61
CA LYS A 44 -1.52 7.98 4.77
C LYS A 44 -1.57 9.33 5.49
N GLY A 45 -2.77 9.86 5.71
CA GLY A 45 -2.99 11.08 6.48
C GLY A 45 -2.70 12.38 5.75
N LEU A 46 -2.22 12.33 4.50
CA LEU A 46 -2.03 13.53 3.69
C LEU A 46 -3.37 14.04 3.17
N GLN A 47 -3.70 15.30 3.43
CA GLN A 47 -4.90 15.95 2.91
C GLN A 47 -4.55 16.76 1.67
N ALA A 48 -5.39 16.71 0.63
CA ALA A 48 -5.16 17.49 -0.59
C ALA A 48 -4.97 19.00 -0.32
N ALA A 49 -5.70 19.55 0.64
CA ALA A 49 -5.60 20.96 1.04
C ALA A 49 -4.26 21.32 1.70
N SER A 50 -3.57 20.34 2.29
CA SER A 50 -2.29 20.51 2.98
C SER A 50 -1.06 20.41 2.07
N VAL A 51 -1.26 20.10 0.78
CA VAL A 51 -0.15 19.99 -0.18
C VAL A 51 0.40 21.37 -0.49
N ALA A 52 1.65 21.60 -0.10
CA ALA A 52 2.36 22.88 -0.30
C ALA A 52 3.12 22.96 -1.63
N GLY A 53 3.56 21.81 -2.16
CA GLY A 53 4.36 21.73 -3.36
C GLY A 53 4.46 20.30 -3.89
N ILE A 54 4.78 20.18 -5.18
CA ILE A 54 4.98 18.91 -5.89
C ILE A 54 6.26 19.04 -6.69
N VAL A 55 7.19 18.11 -6.50
CA VAL A 55 8.47 18.10 -7.22
C VAL A 55 8.62 16.78 -7.94
N ILE A 56 8.74 16.83 -9.26
CA ILE A 56 9.03 15.68 -10.11
C ILE A 56 10.44 15.85 -10.63
N ARG A 57 11.29 14.83 -10.39
CA ARG A 57 12.69 14.85 -10.78
C ARG A 57 12.96 13.75 -11.79
N GLU A 58 13.60 14.13 -12.88
CA GLU A 58 14.06 13.23 -13.93
C GLU A 58 15.56 13.48 -14.17
N PRO A 59 16.28 12.52 -14.78
CA PRO A 59 17.65 12.77 -15.20
C PRO A 59 17.70 13.94 -16.20
N GLY A 60 18.24 15.08 -15.77
CA GLY A 60 18.38 16.29 -16.59
C GLY A 60 17.19 17.28 -16.55
N ALA A 61 16.11 16.97 -15.83
CA ALA A 61 14.97 17.87 -15.70
C ALA A 61 14.36 17.83 -14.28
N THR A 62 13.80 18.96 -13.85
CA THR A 62 13.01 19.03 -12.62
C THR A 62 11.81 19.92 -12.90
N LEU A 63 10.66 19.48 -12.41
CA LEU A 63 9.42 20.25 -12.42
C LEU A 63 9.00 20.49 -10.97
N THR A 64 8.92 21.76 -10.59
CA THR A 64 8.52 22.20 -9.25
C THR A 64 7.24 23.01 -9.35
N LEU A 65 6.15 22.40 -8.89
CA LEU A 65 4.87 23.07 -8.66
C LEU A 65 4.85 23.58 -7.22
N GLN A 66 4.66 24.88 -7.03
CA GLN A 66 4.59 25.51 -5.71
C GLN A 66 3.32 26.33 -5.58
N ARG A 67 2.73 26.30 -4.38
CA ARG A 67 1.58 27.15 -4.05
C ARG A 67 2.08 28.49 -3.51
N LYS A 68 1.96 29.56 -4.30
CA LYS A 68 2.34 30.93 -3.92
C LYS A 68 1.13 31.85 -4.05
N GLU A 69 0.86 32.67 -3.03
CA GLU A 69 -0.22 33.68 -3.07
C GLU A 69 -1.58 33.09 -3.50
N GLN A 70 -1.89 31.88 -3.02
CA GLN A 70 -3.12 31.11 -3.35
C GLN A 70 -3.19 30.56 -4.78
N GLN A 71 -2.17 30.75 -5.61
CA GLN A 71 -2.07 30.20 -6.96
C GLN A 71 -0.98 29.15 -7.05
N TRP A 72 -1.13 28.21 -7.98
CA TRP A 72 -0.08 27.24 -8.30
C TRP A 72 0.83 27.82 -9.38
N THR A 73 2.13 27.67 -9.21
CA THR A 73 3.14 28.20 -10.14
C THR A 73 4.23 27.17 -10.43
N ILE A 74 4.84 27.26 -11.60
CA ILE A 74 5.98 26.43 -12.03
C ILE A 74 7.27 27.21 -11.79
N ALA A 75 8.13 26.75 -10.88
CA ALA A 75 9.32 27.47 -10.47
C ALA A 75 10.31 27.65 -11.64
N GLU A 76 10.54 26.59 -12.42
CA GLU A 76 11.50 26.56 -13.52
C GLU A 76 11.09 27.43 -14.72
N ARG A 77 9.81 27.84 -14.78
CA ARG A 77 9.28 28.74 -15.81
C ARG A 77 9.04 30.15 -15.29
N GLY A 78 9.81 30.60 -14.30
CA GLY A 78 9.70 31.96 -13.76
C GLY A 78 8.40 32.21 -13.01
N ALA A 79 7.94 31.23 -12.23
CA ALA A 79 6.66 31.25 -11.54
C ALA A 79 5.44 31.34 -12.48
N PHE A 80 5.53 30.76 -13.67
CA PHE A 80 4.42 30.68 -14.61
C PHE A 80 3.18 30.04 -13.94
N PRO A 81 1.96 30.60 -14.12
CA PRO A 81 0.76 30.03 -13.53
C PRO A 81 0.53 28.59 -14.01
N ALA A 82 0.44 27.66 -13.06
CA ALA A 82 0.06 26.30 -13.35
C ALA A 82 -1.47 26.18 -13.38
N ASP A 83 -1.95 25.25 -14.19
CA ASP A 83 -3.35 24.91 -14.27
C ASP A 83 -3.80 24.24 -12.97
N ILE A 84 -4.64 24.94 -12.20
CA ILE A 84 -5.11 24.48 -10.90
C ILE A 84 -5.93 23.19 -10.98
N GLU A 85 -6.67 22.98 -12.06
CA GLU A 85 -7.46 21.77 -12.24
C GLU A 85 -6.55 20.57 -12.41
N LYS A 86 -5.52 20.70 -13.25
CA LYS A 86 -4.50 19.66 -13.46
C LYS A 86 -3.70 19.36 -12.20
N VAL A 87 -3.31 20.39 -11.45
CA VAL A 87 -2.58 20.19 -10.18
C VAL A 87 -3.48 19.47 -9.16
N ARG A 88 -4.74 19.88 -9.04
CA ARG A 88 -5.71 19.22 -8.14
C ARG A 88 -5.93 17.77 -8.54
N GLU A 89 -6.13 17.50 -9.83
CA GLU A 89 -6.28 16.14 -10.35
C GLU A 89 -5.06 15.27 -10.03
N LEU A 90 -3.85 15.80 -10.22
CA LEU A 90 -2.62 15.10 -9.90
C LEU A 90 -2.51 14.79 -8.40
N VAL A 91 -2.84 15.73 -7.53
CA VAL A 91 -2.85 15.51 -6.07
C VAL A 91 -3.85 14.42 -5.69
N LEU A 92 -5.07 14.46 -6.23
CA LEU A 92 -6.09 13.45 -5.94
C LEU A 92 -5.65 12.06 -6.39
N LYS A 93 -5.13 11.93 -7.63
CA LYS A 93 -4.58 10.68 -8.14
C LYS A 93 -3.41 10.16 -7.30
N ALA A 94 -2.54 11.06 -6.84
CA ALA A 94 -1.41 10.68 -5.97
C ALA A 94 -1.88 10.16 -4.60
N LEU A 95 -2.93 10.75 -4.02
CA LEU A 95 -3.54 10.29 -2.77
C LEU A 95 -4.25 8.93 -2.90
N GLU A 96 -4.77 8.63 -4.09
CA GLU A 96 -5.40 7.34 -4.41
C GLU A 96 -4.38 6.22 -4.66
N LEU A 97 -3.08 6.53 -4.76
CA LEU A 97 -2.05 5.51 -4.95
C LEU A 97 -2.04 4.52 -3.78
N LYS A 98 -2.12 3.25 -4.14
CA LYS A 98 -2.12 2.12 -3.21
C LYS A 98 -0.87 1.28 -3.41
N VAL A 99 -0.46 0.61 -2.34
CA VAL A 99 0.59 -0.41 -2.42
C VAL A 99 0.10 -1.54 -3.35
N GLY A 100 0.76 -1.69 -4.49
CA GLY A 100 0.52 -2.76 -5.45
C GLY A 100 1.26 -4.05 -5.11
N GLN A 101 0.91 -5.15 -5.78
CA GLN A 101 1.72 -6.37 -5.75
C GLN A 101 2.90 -6.22 -6.71
N SER A 102 4.10 -6.49 -6.21
CA SER A 102 5.36 -6.55 -6.98
C SER A 102 5.63 -7.96 -7.46
#